data_AF-A0A3D2SBC8-F1
#
_entry.id   AF-A0A3D2SBC8-F1
#
_cell.length_a   1.000
_cell.length_b   1.000
_cell.length_c   1.000
_cell.angle_alpha   90.00
_cell.angle_beta   90.00
_cell.angle_gamma   90.00
#
_symmetry.space_group_name_H-M   'P 1'
#
loop_
_entity.id
_entity.type
_entity.pdbx_description
1 polymer ?
#
loop_
_entity_poly.entity_id
_entity_poly.type
_entity_poly.pdbx_seq_one_letter_code
_entity_poly.pdbx_strand_id
1 'polypeptide(L)'
;MELLVYKASAGSGKTFTLAVEYIRQLILNPRSYQQILAVTFTNKATAEMKERILSQLYGIWIVDADSDAYLKRITQLTGMEEKEIRIAAGQALRYMLHDYTRFRVETIDSFFQSVMRNLARELELSPNLNIELNNEEILDVAIDSMIEKLTPNSPILAWLLDYIDERIADDKKWNVAYEIKRFGKNIFSEEYIEKGGKLREKLKDPNIIKKYKVHLNELQKEALEQMKGFSDQFEGELERHGLTSNDLKNGSKGIGSYFRKLYNGNLSNEIRNVTVEKCLESEDNWAAKSSSRFSDITSLAASSLIPVLQDAEELRAKNNLIVNSCSLSLQHLNKLQLLASIDEEVRSINKEKNSFLLSDTNALLHNLIKEDDSSFVFEKIGT
;
A
#
# COMPACT_ATOMS: atom_id res chain seq x y z
N MET A 1 -27.56 -18.79 -13.40
CA MET A 1 -26.20 -18.89 -13.97
C MET A 1 -25.42 -19.88 -13.12
N GLU A 2 -24.94 -20.99 -13.70
CA GLU A 2 -24.05 -21.91 -13.00
C GLU A 2 -22.63 -21.35 -13.02
N LEU A 3 -22.04 -21.14 -11.84
CA LEU A 3 -20.65 -20.74 -11.70
C LEU A 3 -19.77 -22.00 -11.76
N LEU A 4 -19.07 -22.20 -12.88
CA LEU A 4 -18.12 -23.29 -13.06
C LEU A 4 -16.70 -22.83 -12.70
N VAL A 5 -16.16 -23.36 -11.60
CA VAL A 5 -14.81 -23.03 -11.12
C VAL A 5 -13.83 -24.16 -11.47
N TYR A 6 -12.89 -23.87 -12.38
CA TYR A 6 -11.81 -24.79 -12.72
C TYR A 6 -10.56 -24.49 -11.90
N LYS A 7 -10.26 -25.36 -10.92
CA LYS A 7 -8.97 -25.35 -10.21
C LYS A 7 -7.96 -26.20 -10.98
N ALA A 8 -6.78 -25.65 -11.22
CA ALA A 8 -5.76 -26.35 -11.98
C ALA A 8 -4.36 -25.89 -11.53
N SER A 9 -3.37 -26.77 -11.64
CA SER A 9 -1.97 -26.49 -11.31
C SER A 9 -1.18 -26.06 -12.55
N ALA A 10 0.08 -25.65 -12.40
CA ALA A 10 0.96 -25.43 -13.55
C ALA A 10 1.05 -26.73 -14.39
N GLY A 11 0.91 -26.62 -15.72
CA GLY A 11 0.97 -27.77 -16.63
C GLY A 11 -0.27 -28.66 -16.70
N SER A 12 -1.34 -28.41 -15.92
CA SER A 12 -2.51 -29.31 -15.88
C SER A 12 -3.58 -29.02 -16.96
N GLY A 13 -3.19 -28.43 -18.09
CA GLY A 13 -4.07 -28.27 -19.26
C GLY A 13 -5.13 -27.17 -19.20
N LYS A 14 -5.02 -26.15 -18.32
CA LYS A 14 -6.03 -25.06 -18.21
C LYS A 14 -6.39 -24.44 -19.55
N THR A 15 -5.37 -24.08 -20.31
CA THR A 15 -5.51 -23.41 -21.59
C THR A 15 -6.14 -24.32 -22.63
N PHE A 16 -5.91 -25.64 -22.54
CA PHE A 16 -6.62 -26.62 -23.36
C PHE A 16 -8.10 -26.65 -23.00
N THR A 17 -8.44 -26.81 -21.72
CA THR A 17 -9.82 -26.86 -21.25
C THR A 17 -10.62 -25.59 -21.60
N LEU A 18 -10.04 -24.40 -21.39
CA LEU A 18 -10.69 -23.14 -21.73
C LEU A 18 -10.91 -22.98 -23.24
N ALA A 19 -9.93 -23.36 -24.07
CA ALA A 19 -10.08 -23.32 -25.51
C ALA A 19 -11.12 -24.34 -26.01
N VAL A 20 -11.15 -25.56 -25.44
CA VAL A 20 -12.19 -26.56 -25.74
C VAL A 20 -13.57 -26.02 -25.41
N GLU A 21 -13.76 -25.41 -24.25
CA GLU A 21 -15.06 -24.88 -23.84
C GLU A 21 -15.49 -23.72 -24.74
N TYR A 22 -14.57 -22.81 -25.08
CA TYR A 22 -14.85 -21.72 -26.03
C TYR A 22 -15.28 -22.28 -27.38
N ILE A 23 -14.50 -23.20 -27.95
CA ILE A 23 -14.78 -23.80 -29.25
C ILE A 23 -16.11 -24.57 -29.20
N ARG A 24 -16.39 -25.32 -28.12
CA ARG A 24 -17.65 -26.04 -27.94
C ARG A 24 -18.86 -25.12 -28.10
N GLN A 25 -18.85 -23.93 -27.51
CA GLN A 25 -19.92 -22.95 -27.66
C GLN A 25 -20.07 -22.49 -29.13
N LEU A 26 -18.96 -22.30 -29.84
CA LEU A 26 -18.97 -21.97 -31.26
C LEU A 26 -19.52 -23.11 -32.13
N ILE A 27 -19.25 -24.36 -31.76
CA ILE A 27 -19.79 -25.52 -32.48
C ILE A 27 -21.31 -25.62 -32.30
N LEU A 28 -21.81 -25.37 -31.08
CA LEU A 28 -23.25 -25.36 -30.80
C LEU A 28 -23.97 -24.18 -31.47
N ASN A 29 -23.31 -23.02 -31.54
CA ASN A 29 -23.80 -21.84 -32.24
C ASN A 29 -22.62 -21.05 -32.85
N PRO A 30 -22.39 -21.13 -34.17
CA PRO A 30 -21.28 -20.45 -34.84
C PRO A 30 -21.25 -18.94 -34.70
N ARG A 31 -22.34 -18.30 -34.27
CA ARG A 31 -22.41 -16.84 -34.01
C ARG A 31 -22.16 -16.45 -32.56
N SER A 32 -22.03 -17.43 -31.66
CA SER A 32 -21.87 -17.17 -30.22
C SER A 32 -20.57 -16.43 -29.86
N TYR A 33 -19.57 -16.36 -30.76
CA TYR A 33 -18.36 -15.55 -30.54
C TYR A 33 -18.65 -14.09 -30.19
N GLN A 34 -19.80 -13.55 -30.63
CA GLN A 34 -20.25 -12.18 -30.32
C GLN A 34 -20.75 -12.03 -28.87
N GLN A 35 -21.10 -13.14 -28.23
CA GLN A 35 -21.71 -13.21 -26.89
C GLN A 35 -20.75 -13.76 -25.84
N ILE A 36 -19.56 -14.22 -26.25
CA ILE A 36 -18.56 -14.79 -25.34
C ILE A 36 -17.47 -13.75 -25.09
N LEU A 37 -17.32 -13.36 -23.83
CA LEU A 37 -16.22 -12.55 -23.33
C LEU A 37 -15.17 -13.45 -22.66
N ALA A 38 -13.95 -13.44 -23.16
CA ALA A 38 -12.81 -14.08 -22.50
C ALA A 38 -11.80 -13.03 -22.05
N VAL A 39 -11.45 -13.05 -20.76
CA VAL A 39 -10.60 -12.03 -20.14
C VAL A 39 -9.31 -12.67 -19.62
N THR A 40 -8.16 -12.06 -19.91
CA THR A 40 -6.84 -12.54 -19.45
C THR A 40 -6.02 -11.46 -18.73
N PHE A 41 -4.94 -11.86 -18.03
CA PHE A 41 -4.08 -10.92 -17.31
C PHE A 41 -3.08 -10.17 -18.20
N THR A 42 -2.72 -10.68 -19.38
CA THR A 42 -1.63 -10.11 -20.17
C THR A 42 -1.94 -10.11 -21.66
N ASN A 43 -1.40 -9.13 -22.38
CA ASN A 43 -1.55 -9.05 -23.85
C ASN A 43 -1.04 -10.31 -24.56
N LYS A 44 0.02 -10.93 -24.03
CA LYS A 44 0.58 -12.18 -24.55
C LYS A 44 -0.41 -13.33 -24.40
N ALA A 45 -1.03 -13.51 -23.23
CA ALA A 45 -2.03 -14.54 -23.02
C ALA A 45 -3.28 -14.34 -23.89
N THR A 46 -3.71 -13.09 -24.09
CA THR A 46 -4.77 -12.73 -25.03
C THR A 46 -4.43 -13.17 -26.46
N ALA A 47 -3.24 -12.83 -26.95
CA ALA A 47 -2.79 -13.21 -28.29
C ALA A 47 -2.72 -14.74 -28.46
N GLU A 48 -2.09 -15.44 -27.52
CA GLU A 48 -2.00 -16.90 -27.50
C GLU A 48 -3.38 -17.57 -27.50
N MET A 49 -4.34 -17.02 -26.75
CA MET A 49 -5.70 -17.56 -26.69
C MET A 49 -6.45 -17.35 -28.01
N LYS A 50 -6.32 -16.17 -28.64
CA LYS A 50 -6.92 -15.91 -29.96
C LYS A 50 -6.35 -16.83 -31.04
N GLU A 51 -5.02 -16.90 -31.12
CA GLU A 51 -4.32 -17.76 -32.08
C GLU A 51 -4.74 -19.22 -31.91
N ARG A 52 -4.80 -19.71 -30.67
CA ARG A 52 -5.22 -21.08 -30.37
C ARG A 52 -6.65 -21.37 -30.83
N ILE A 53 -7.61 -20.49 -30.52
CA ILE A 53 -9.01 -20.71 -30.91
C ILE A 53 -9.14 -20.79 -32.44
N LEU A 54 -8.53 -19.84 -33.16
CA LEU A 54 -8.61 -19.78 -34.62
C LEU A 54 -7.90 -20.97 -35.27
N SER A 55 -6.69 -21.30 -34.81
CA SER A 55 -5.89 -22.40 -35.35
C SER A 55 -6.58 -23.74 -35.15
N GLN A 56 -7.20 -23.96 -33.98
CA GLN A 56 -7.91 -25.21 -33.72
C GLN A 56 -9.25 -25.30 -34.46
N LEU A 57 -9.98 -24.19 -34.65
CA LEU A 57 -11.16 -24.18 -35.53
C LEU A 57 -10.78 -24.52 -36.97
N TYR A 58 -9.67 -23.95 -37.46
CA TYR A 58 -9.14 -24.23 -38.79
C TYR A 58 -8.72 -25.69 -38.93
N GLY A 59 -7.89 -26.20 -38.00
CA GLY A 59 -7.43 -27.59 -38.01
C GLY A 59 -8.57 -28.60 -37.93
N ILE A 60 -9.59 -28.35 -37.10
CA ILE A 60 -10.82 -29.17 -37.09
C ILE A 60 -11.48 -29.17 -38.47
N TRP A 61 -11.64 -27.98 -39.09
CA TRP A 61 -12.29 -27.84 -40.39
C TRP A 61 -11.56 -28.56 -41.53
N ILE A 62 -10.22 -28.45 -41.58
CA ILE A 62 -9.39 -29.05 -42.66
C ILE A 62 -8.93 -30.49 -42.39
N VAL A 63 -9.31 -31.07 -41.25
CA VAL A 63 -8.88 -32.44 -40.85
C VAL A 63 -7.37 -32.51 -40.56
N ASP A 64 -6.88 -31.54 -39.80
CA ASP A 64 -5.52 -31.54 -39.27
C ASP A 64 -5.40 -32.47 -38.06
N ALA A 65 -4.38 -33.33 -38.07
CA ALA A 65 -4.11 -34.29 -37.00
C ALA A 65 -3.78 -33.60 -35.67
N ASP A 66 -3.18 -32.41 -35.71
CA ASP A 66 -2.84 -31.63 -34.51
C ASP A 66 -4.09 -31.14 -33.74
N SER A 67 -5.26 -31.15 -34.39
CA SER A 67 -6.54 -30.76 -33.80
C SER A 67 -7.41 -31.94 -33.33
N ASP A 68 -6.96 -33.19 -33.50
CA ASP A 68 -7.74 -34.38 -33.13
C ASP A 68 -8.09 -34.43 -31.64
N ALA A 69 -7.19 -33.94 -30.78
CA ALA A 69 -7.43 -33.89 -29.34
C ALA A 69 -8.62 -32.97 -29.00
N TYR A 70 -8.76 -31.84 -29.70
CA TYR A 70 -9.88 -30.92 -29.54
C TYR A 70 -11.16 -31.52 -30.08
N LEU A 71 -11.11 -32.10 -31.28
CA LEU A 71 -12.27 -32.74 -31.90
C LEU A 71 -12.85 -33.85 -31.01
N LYS A 72 -12.01 -34.82 -30.58
CA LYS A 72 -12.46 -35.92 -29.71
C LYS A 72 -13.10 -35.41 -28.44
N ARG A 73 -12.54 -34.36 -27.83
CA ARG A 73 -13.09 -33.80 -26.60
C ARG A 73 -14.43 -33.10 -26.83
N ILE A 74 -14.56 -32.35 -27.93
CA ILE A 74 -15.82 -31.68 -28.28
C ILE A 74 -16.90 -32.71 -28.60
N THR A 75 -16.60 -33.76 -29.38
CA THR A 75 -17.52 -34.87 -29.66
C THR A 75 -18.03 -35.52 -28.38
N GLN A 76 -17.16 -35.77 -27.41
CA GLN A 76 -17.56 -36.30 -26.10
C GLN A 76 -18.51 -35.37 -25.33
N LEU A 77 -18.34 -34.05 -25.46
CA LEU A 77 -19.11 -33.05 -24.71
C LEU A 77 -20.44 -32.69 -25.39
N THR A 78 -20.51 -32.74 -26.71
CA THR A 78 -21.71 -32.34 -27.47
C THR A 78 -22.54 -33.53 -27.94
N GLY A 79 -21.94 -34.72 -28.09
CA GLY A 79 -22.57 -35.89 -28.69
C GLY A 79 -22.85 -35.77 -30.20
N MET A 80 -22.35 -34.72 -30.86
CA MET A 80 -22.56 -34.47 -32.28
C MET A 80 -21.63 -35.33 -33.16
N GLU A 81 -22.04 -35.59 -34.40
CA GLU A 81 -21.18 -36.30 -35.35
C GLU A 81 -19.97 -35.42 -35.75
N GLU A 82 -18.81 -36.05 -35.96
CA GLU A 82 -17.60 -35.31 -36.36
C GLU A 82 -17.81 -34.45 -37.61
N LYS A 83 -18.59 -34.94 -38.58
CA LYS A 83 -18.89 -34.21 -39.80
C LYS A 83 -19.62 -32.89 -39.52
N GLU A 84 -20.57 -32.90 -38.59
CA GLU A 84 -21.32 -31.71 -38.20
C GLU A 84 -20.43 -30.71 -37.46
N ILE A 85 -19.59 -31.21 -36.56
CA ILE A 85 -18.61 -30.40 -35.82
C ILE A 85 -17.65 -29.70 -36.79
N ARG A 86 -17.15 -30.39 -37.81
CA ARG A 86 -16.24 -29.81 -38.81
C ARG A 86 -16.91 -28.71 -39.64
N ILE A 87 -18.16 -28.91 -40.04
CA ILE A 87 -18.94 -27.90 -40.76
C ILE A 87 -19.15 -26.67 -39.88
N ALA A 88 -19.56 -26.86 -38.62
CA ALA A 88 -19.76 -25.78 -37.66
C ALA A 88 -18.45 -25.03 -37.36
N ALA A 89 -17.32 -25.72 -37.24
CA ALA A 89 -16.00 -25.12 -37.04
C ALA A 89 -15.62 -24.20 -38.20
N GLY A 90 -15.80 -24.65 -39.45
CA GLY A 90 -15.56 -23.83 -40.64
C GLY A 90 -16.48 -22.61 -40.73
N GLN A 91 -17.75 -22.77 -40.36
CA GLN A 91 -18.71 -21.65 -40.31
C GLN A 91 -18.32 -20.62 -39.24
N ALA A 92 -18.00 -21.07 -38.03
CA ALA A 92 -17.58 -20.20 -36.93
C ALA A 92 -16.30 -19.44 -37.28
N LEU A 93 -15.29 -20.13 -37.82
CA LEU A 93 -14.05 -19.51 -38.28
C LEU A 93 -14.34 -18.42 -39.32
N ARG A 94 -15.18 -18.72 -40.32
CA ARG A 94 -15.53 -17.75 -41.36
C ARG A 94 -16.24 -16.53 -40.78
N TYR A 95 -17.20 -16.70 -39.87
CA TYR A 95 -17.88 -15.58 -39.24
C TYR A 95 -16.94 -14.72 -38.40
N MET A 96 -16.07 -15.36 -37.61
CA MET A 96 -15.08 -14.67 -36.78
C MET A 96 -14.04 -13.91 -37.62
N LEU A 97 -13.61 -14.44 -38.77
CA LEU A 97 -12.67 -13.74 -39.64
C LEU A 97 -13.32 -12.56 -40.37
N HIS A 98 -14.60 -12.66 -40.73
CA HIS A 98 -15.34 -11.55 -41.33
C HIS A 98 -15.66 -10.43 -40.34
N ASP A 99 -15.85 -10.75 -39.06
CA ASP A 99 -16.13 -9.78 -37.99
C ASP A 99 -15.20 -9.99 -36.79
N TYR A 100 -13.91 -9.86 -37.06
CA TYR A 100 -12.85 -10.07 -36.07
C TYR A 100 -12.92 -9.08 -34.90
N THR A 101 -13.48 -7.90 -35.14
CA THR A 101 -13.71 -6.86 -34.14
C THR A 101 -14.62 -7.32 -33.01
N ARG A 102 -15.58 -8.21 -33.28
CA ARG A 102 -16.48 -8.78 -32.25
C ARG A 102 -15.92 -10.00 -31.53
N PHE A 103 -14.72 -10.49 -31.89
CA PHE A 103 -14.06 -11.57 -31.18
C PHE A 103 -13.39 -11.06 -29.88
N ARG A 104 -14.18 -11.03 -28.80
CA ARG A 104 -13.81 -10.44 -27.50
C ARG A 104 -12.97 -11.37 -26.63
N VAL A 105 -11.70 -11.49 -27.00
CA VAL A 105 -10.64 -11.95 -26.09
C VAL A 105 -9.74 -10.75 -25.79
N GLU A 106 -9.73 -10.29 -24.55
CA GLU A 106 -9.06 -9.05 -24.15
C GLU A 106 -8.44 -9.17 -22.76
N THR A 107 -7.59 -8.20 -22.39
CA THR A 107 -7.06 -8.16 -21.03
C THR A 107 -8.12 -7.61 -20.07
N ILE A 108 -7.94 -7.89 -18.77
CA ILE A 108 -8.76 -7.30 -17.70
C ILE A 108 -8.83 -5.76 -17.84
N ASP A 109 -7.69 -5.11 -18.12
CA ASP A 109 -7.64 -3.66 -18.28
C ASP A 109 -8.43 -3.17 -19.50
N SER A 110 -8.25 -3.80 -20.66
CA SER A 110 -8.99 -3.43 -21.89
C SER A 110 -10.49 -3.63 -21.72
N PHE A 111 -10.89 -4.71 -21.05
CA PHE A 111 -12.27 -4.96 -20.69
C PHE A 111 -12.82 -3.84 -19.82
N PHE A 112 -12.17 -3.51 -18.69
CA PHE A 112 -12.64 -2.46 -17.79
C PHE A 112 -12.69 -1.09 -18.46
N GLN A 113 -11.73 -0.76 -19.31
CA GLN A 113 -11.78 0.48 -20.10
C GLN A 113 -13.01 0.52 -21.00
N SER A 114 -13.37 -0.61 -21.65
CA SER A 114 -14.57 -0.68 -22.48
C SER A 114 -15.84 -0.49 -21.66
N VAL A 115 -15.92 -1.12 -20.49
CA VAL A 115 -17.06 -0.97 -19.57
C VAL A 115 -17.20 0.49 -19.13
N MET A 116 -16.10 1.09 -18.69
CA MET A 116 -16.08 2.47 -18.21
C MET A 116 -16.44 3.48 -19.29
N ARG A 117 -15.99 3.29 -20.54
CA ARG A 117 -16.40 4.14 -21.68
C ARG A 117 -17.90 4.06 -21.94
N ASN A 118 -18.47 2.85 -21.89
CA ASN A 118 -19.90 2.66 -22.10
C ASN A 118 -20.72 3.30 -20.96
N LEU A 119 -20.29 3.09 -19.71
CA LEU A 119 -20.94 3.69 -18.53
C LEU A 119 -20.84 5.22 -18.51
N ALA A 120 -19.69 5.78 -18.87
CA ALA A 120 -19.50 7.22 -18.92
C ALA A 120 -20.49 7.90 -19.87
N ARG A 121 -20.76 7.26 -21.01
CA ARG A 121 -21.75 7.74 -21.99
C ARG A 121 -23.18 7.72 -21.46
N GLU A 122 -23.55 6.74 -20.63
CA GLU A 122 -24.89 6.63 -20.05
C GLU A 122 -25.11 7.56 -18.85
N LEU A 123 -24.06 7.85 -18.06
CA LEU A 123 -24.12 8.77 -16.91
C LEU A 123 -24.11 10.26 -17.30
N GLU A 124 -24.23 10.58 -18.60
CA GLU A 124 -24.06 11.94 -19.14
C GLU A 124 -22.73 12.61 -18.70
N LEU A 125 -21.73 11.80 -18.33
CA LEU A 125 -20.38 12.30 -18.11
C LEU A 125 -19.88 12.83 -19.45
N SER A 126 -19.12 13.94 -19.40
CA SER A 126 -18.78 14.73 -20.58
C SER A 126 -18.37 13.83 -21.76
N PRO A 127 -18.95 14.01 -22.98
CA PRO A 127 -18.81 13.08 -24.10
C PRO A 127 -17.36 12.82 -24.59
N ASN A 128 -16.39 13.53 -24.03
CA ASN A 128 -14.95 13.38 -24.28
C ASN A 128 -14.20 12.68 -23.14
N LEU A 129 -14.87 11.86 -22.33
CA LEU A 129 -14.22 11.16 -21.22
C LEU A 129 -13.12 10.21 -21.71
N ASN A 130 -11.86 10.60 -21.53
CA ASN A 130 -10.70 9.79 -21.90
C ASN A 130 -10.15 9.06 -20.67
N ILE A 131 -10.12 7.73 -20.73
CA ILE A 131 -9.45 6.96 -19.68
C ILE A 131 -7.96 6.97 -20.01
N GLU A 132 -7.17 7.66 -19.20
CA GLU A 132 -5.74 7.82 -19.44
C GLU A 132 -5.00 6.62 -18.86
N LEU A 133 -4.27 5.90 -19.73
CA LEU A 133 -3.59 4.66 -19.38
C LEU A 133 -2.17 4.89 -18.88
N ASN A 134 -1.59 6.04 -19.22
CA ASN A 134 -0.25 6.41 -18.82
C ASN A 134 -0.29 7.35 -17.60
N ASN A 135 -0.46 6.74 -16.43
CA ASN A 135 -0.43 7.46 -15.15
C ASN A 135 0.89 8.21 -14.93
N GLU A 136 2.00 7.78 -15.53
CA GLU A 136 3.32 8.42 -15.36
C GLU A 136 3.40 9.76 -16.10
N GLU A 137 2.84 9.87 -17.32
CA GLU A 137 2.83 11.13 -18.06
C GLU A 137 1.99 12.20 -17.36
N ILE A 138 0.82 11.83 -16.83
CA ILE A 138 -0.02 12.78 -16.07
C ILE A 138 0.69 13.20 -14.79
N LEU A 139 1.31 12.26 -14.08
CA LEU A 139 2.06 12.55 -12.86
C LEU A 139 3.19 13.55 -13.14
N ASP A 140 3.91 13.37 -14.24
CA ASP A 140 4.99 14.25 -14.64
C ASP A 140 4.50 15.68 -14.89
N VAL A 141 3.42 15.82 -15.69
CA VAL A 141 2.79 17.12 -15.94
C VAL A 141 2.27 17.76 -14.65
N ALA A 142 1.71 16.95 -13.74
CA ALA A 142 1.20 17.44 -12.46
C ALA A 142 2.31 17.93 -11.53
N ILE A 143 3.42 17.20 -11.44
CA ILE A 143 4.55 17.62 -10.62
C ILE A 143 5.18 18.89 -11.20
N ASP A 144 5.35 18.95 -12.52
CA ASP A 144 5.91 20.13 -13.18
C ASP A 144 5.00 21.36 -12.96
N SER A 145 3.67 21.21 -13.14
CA SER A 145 2.66 22.24 -12.82
C SER A 145 2.67 22.65 -11.34
N MET A 146 2.75 21.68 -10.42
CA MET A 146 2.82 21.95 -8.98
C MET A 146 4.05 22.78 -8.64
N ILE A 147 5.22 22.43 -9.21
CA ILE A 147 6.49 23.14 -9.00
C ILE A 147 6.41 24.57 -9.54
N GLU A 148 5.83 24.76 -10.73
CA GLU A 148 5.63 26.09 -11.33
C GLU A 148 4.73 27.00 -10.47
N LYS A 149 3.74 26.43 -9.77
CA LYS A 149 2.84 27.15 -8.86
C LYS A 149 3.45 27.48 -7.50
N LEU A 150 4.64 26.95 -7.17
CA LEU A 150 5.26 27.17 -5.87
C LEU A 150 5.66 28.64 -5.70
N THR A 151 5.23 29.22 -4.58
CA THR A 151 5.70 30.53 -4.12
C THR A 151 6.61 30.37 -2.91
N PRO A 152 7.49 31.35 -2.60
CA PRO A 152 8.39 31.28 -1.45
C PRO A 152 7.69 31.06 -0.10
N ASN A 153 6.42 31.44 0.02
CA ASN A 153 5.61 31.29 1.23
C ASN A 153 4.71 30.04 1.20
N SER A 154 4.84 29.17 0.19
CA SER A 154 4.00 27.99 0.06
C SER A 154 4.37 26.92 1.10
N PRO A 155 3.40 26.39 1.87
CA PRO A 155 3.64 25.23 2.75
C PRO A 155 4.17 24.01 2.00
N ILE A 156 3.79 23.84 0.73
CA ILE A 156 4.24 22.73 -0.12
C ILE A 156 5.74 22.82 -0.36
N LEU A 157 6.28 24.04 -0.57
CA LEU A 157 7.71 24.26 -0.74
C LEU A 157 8.48 23.85 0.52
N ALA A 158 7.96 24.16 1.72
CA ALA A 158 8.58 23.73 2.97
C ALA A 158 8.62 22.20 3.09
N TRP A 159 7.50 21.52 2.80
CA TRP A 159 7.47 20.05 2.83
C TRP A 159 8.38 19.40 1.77
N LEU A 160 8.52 20.07 0.63
CA LEU A 160 9.43 19.66 -0.43
C LEU A 160 10.89 19.73 0.01
N LEU A 161 11.27 20.86 0.63
CA LEU A 161 12.62 21.06 1.15
C LEU A 161 12.92 20.07 2.27
N ASP A 162 11.99 19.83 3.20
CA ASP A 162 12.14 18.81 4.25
C ASP A 162 12.39 17.42 3.65
N TYR A 163 11.63 17.04 2.60
CA TYR A 163 11.83 15.76 1.92
C TYR A 163 13.19 15.67 1.23
N ILE A 164 13.63 16.76 0.61
CA ILE A 164 14.90 16.85 -0.09
C ILE A 164 16.07 16.76 0.89
N ASP A 165 16.04 17.51 1.99
CA ASP A 165 17.10 17.56 2.99
C ASP A 165 17.35 16.19 3.62
N GLU A 166 16.29 15.43 3.90
CA GLU A 166 16.41 14.04 4.36
C GLU A 166 17.07 13.11 3.33
N ARG A 167 16.94 13.39 2.03
CA ARG A 167 17.53 12.58 0.95
C ARG A 167 18.95 13.00 0.59
N ILE A 168 19.30 14.27 0.76
CA ILE A 168 20.66 14.79 0.54
C ILE A 168 21.65 14.18 1.56
N ALA A 169 21.17 13.80 2.74
CA ALA A 169 21.96 13.04 3.71
C ALA A 169 22.49 11.69 3.15
N ASP A 170 21.86 11.16 2.09
CA ASP A 170 22.21 9.90 1.43
C ASP A 170 23.01 10.10 0.11
N ASP A 171 23.99 11.02 0.10
CA ASP A 171 25.16 11.14 -0.80
C ASP A 171 25.09 10.62 -2.26
N LYS A 172 23.97 10.83 -2.97
CA LYS A 172 23.80 10.43 -4.38
C LYS A 172 23.31 11.57 -5.25
N LYS A 173 23.95 11.66 -6.43
CA LYS A 173 23.70 12.57 -7.56
C LYS A 173 22.27 13.11 -7.58
N TRP A 174 22.15 14.40 -7.35
CA TRP A 174 20.90 15.07 -7.02
C TRP A 174 20.12 15.45 -8.27
N ASN A 175 18.94 14.84 -8.44
CA ASN A 175 17.91 15.27 -9.37
C ASN A 175 16.58 15.36 -8.60
N VAL A 176 16.26 16.56 -8.11
CA VAL A 176 15.04 16.85 -7.33
C VAL A 176 13.80 16.41 -8.06
N ALA A 177 13.67 16.78 -9.34
CA ALA A 177 12.51 16.42 -10.14
C ALA A 177 12.34 14.90 -10.23
N TYR A 178 13.44 14.17 -10.43
CA TYR A 178 13.40 12.71 -10.45
C TYR A 178 12.97 12.10 -9.10
N GLU A 179 13.49 12.59 -7.98
CA GLU A 179 13.12 12.09 -6.65
C GLU A 179 11.66 12.41 -6.29
N ILE A 180 11.16 13.59 -6.68
CA ILE A 180 9.75 13.95 -6.49
C ILE A 180 8.87 13.08 -7.38
N LYS A 181 9.22 12.89 -8.66
CA LYS A 181 8.49 12.01 -9.59
C LYS A 181 8.44 10.58 -9.06
N ARG A 182 9.57 10.05 -8.62
CA ARG A 182 9.66 8.74 -7.98
C ARG A 182 8.80 8.65 -6.72
N PHE A 183 8.81 9.68 -5.88
CA PHE A 183 7.99 9.73 -4.67
C PHE A 183 6.49 9.84 -5.00
N GLY A 184 6.13 10.63 -6.02
CA GLY A 184 4.77 10.83 -6.49
C GLY A 184 4.13 9.54 -7.03
N LYS A 185 4.90 8.60 -7.59
CA LYS A 185 4.39 7.27 -8.01
C LYS A 185 3.68 6.51 -6.89
N ASN A 186 3.97 6.82 -5.63
CA ASN A 186 3.29 6.19 -4.48
C ASN A 186 1.78 6.47 -4.44
N ILE A 187 1.26 7.53 -5.11
CA ILE A 187 -0.19 7.77 -5.19
C ILE A 187 -0.93 6.65 -5.94
N PHE A 188 -0.23 5.93 -6.83
CA PHE A 188 -0.78 4.80 -7.59
C PHE A 188 -0.61 3.45 -6.87
N SER A 189 0.01 3.43 -5.70
CA SER A 189 0.13 2.21 -4.90
C SER A 189 -1.24 1.78 -4.36
N GLU A 190 -1.49 0.48 -4.33
CA GLU A 190 -2.75 -0.08 -3.83
C GLU A 190 -3.02 0.34 -2.37
N GLU A 191 -1.99 0.36 -1.52
CA GLU A 191 -2.10 0.81 -0.13
C GLU A 191 -2.55 2.28 -0.02
N TYR A 192 -2.02 3.15 -0.87
CA TYR A 192 -2.44 4.55 -0.90
C TYR A 192 -3.85 4.70 -1.47
N ILE A 193 -4.23 3.94 -2.50
CA ILE A 193 -5.57 4.02 -3.10
C ILE A 193 -6.64 3.56 -2.08
N GLU A 194 -6.39 2.44 -1.40
CA GLU A 194 -7.32 1.86 -0.42
C GLU A 194 -7.55 2.79 0.78
N LYS A 195 -6.46 3.35 1.34
CA LYS A 195 -6.52 4.23 2.52
C LYS A 195 -6.70 5.71 2.17
N GLY A 196 -6.42 6.08 0.93
CA GLY A 196 -6.34 7.47 0.44
C GLY A 196 -7.67 8.19 0.47
N GLY A 197 -8.79 7.48 0.24
CA GLY A 197 -10.13 8.07 0.31
C GLY A 197 -10.39 8.73 1.67
N LYS A 198 -10.24 7.96 2.75
CA LYS A 198 -10.41 8.45 4.14
C LYS A 198 -9.36 9.49 4.51
N LEU A 199 -8.13 9.33 4.03
CA LEU A 199 -7.07 10.29 4.26
C LEU A 199 -7.43 11.65 3.66
N ARG A 200 -7.82 11.68 2.37
CA ARG A 200 -8.25 12.88 1.66
C ARG A 200 -9.40 13.58 2.37
N GLU A 201 -10.40 12.83 2.82
CA GLU A 201 -11.53 13.41 3.58
C GLU A 201 -11.07 14.12 4.84
N LYS A 202 -10.13 13.52 5.60
CA LYS A 202 -9.56 14.17 6.78
C LYS A 202 -8.71 15.38 6.42
N LEU A 203 -7.90 15.29 5.37
CA LEU A 203 -7.00 16.37 4.92
C LEU A 203 -7.72 17.59 4.33
N LYS A 204 -9.03 17.50 4.04
CA LYS A 204 -9.85 18.67 3.69
C LYS A 204 -9.91 19.70 4.80
N ASP A 205 -9.78 19.32 6.08
CA ASP A 205 -9.64 20.29 7.18
C ASP A 205 -8.19 20.81 7.20
N PRO A 206 -7.93 22.08 6.84
CA PRO A 206 -6.58 22.62 6.82
C PRO A 206 -5.90 22.64 8.19
N ASN A 207 -6.68 22.52 9.28
CA ASN A 207 -6.15 22.49 10.64
C ASN A 207 -5.89 21.08 11.16
N ILE A 208 -6.29 20.01 10.47
CA ILE A 208 -6.18 18.64 11.00
C ILE A 208 -4.73 18.27 11.29
N ILE A 209 -3.82 18.60 10.37
CA ILE A 209 -2.39 18.32 10.50
C ILE A 209 -1.80 19.16 11.62
N LYS A 210 -2.18 20.44 11.72
CA LYS A 210 -1.72 21.31 12.80
C LYS A 210 -2.14 20.76 14.17
N LYS A 211 -3.42 20.38 14.32
CA LYS A 211 -3.94 19.76 15.55
C LYS A 211 -3.21 18.46 15.87
N TYR A 212 -2.97 17.62 14.86
CA TYR A 212 -2.27 16.36 15.03
C TYR A 212 -0.81 16.56 15.46
N LYS A 213 -0.08 17.51 14.86
CA LYS A 213 1.28 17.89 15.29
C LYS A 213 1.32 18.37 16.73
N VAL A 214 0.37 19.23 17.12
CA VAL A 214 0.25 19.71 18.51
C VAL A 214 0.03 18.53 19.46
N HIS A 215 -0.92 17.65 19.15
CA HIS A 215 -1.22 16.49 19.97
C HIS A 215 -0.03 15.53 20.12
N LEU A 216 0.70 15.25 19.03
CA LEU A 216 1.92 14.42 19.09
C LEU A 216 3.02 15.05 19.94
N ASN A 217 3.20 16.37 19.84
CA ASN A 217 4.18 17.10 20.66
C ASN A 217 3.78 17.12 22.14
N GLU A 218 2.48 17.25 22.44
CA GLU A 218 1.96 17.17 23.82
C GLU A 218 2.20 15.78 24.41
N LEU A 219 1.86 14.70 23.69
CA LEU A 219 2.13 13.32 24.12
C LEU A 219 3.62 13.06 24.33
N GLN A 220 4.47 13.55 23.42
CA GLN A 220 5.92 13.41 23.55
C GLN A 220 6.43 14.18 24.77
N LYS A 221 5.94 15.39 25.00
CA LYS A 221 6.31 16.23 26.14
C LYS A 221 5.89 15.57 27.46
N GLU A 222 4.66 15.10 27.56
CA GLU A 222 4.13 14.43 28.75
C GLU A 222 4.95 13.19 29.10
N ALA A 223 5.24 12.34 28.12
CA ALA A 223 6.08 11.15 28.30
C ALA A 223 7.49 11.53 28.79
N LEU A 224 8.11 12.57 28.22
CA LEU A 224 9.44 13.03 28.63
C LEU A 224 9.44 13.69 30.02
N GLU A 225 8.40 14.46 30.37
CA GLU A 225 8.24 15.06 31.70
C GLU A 225 8.04 13.99 32.77
N GLN A 226 7.26 12.94 32.49
CA GLN A 226 7.11 11.80 33.39
C GLN A 226 8.47 11.12 33.66
N MET A 227 9.29 10.93 32.63
CA MET A 227 10.62 10.33 32.79
C MET A 227 11.62 11.24 33.51
N LYS A 228 11.51 12.56 33.35
CA LYS A 228 12.26 13.54 34.14
C LYS A 228 11.88 13.48 35.61
N GLY A 229 10.59 13.32 35.92
CA GLY A 229 10.09 13.19 37.29
C GLY A 229 10.77 12.07 38.09
N PHE A 230 11.07 10.92 37.48
CA PHE A 230 11.84 9.85 38.14
C PHE A 230 13.28 10.25 38.45
N SER A 231 13.88 11.08 37.61
CA SER A 231 15.25 11.58 37.83
C SER A 231 15.28 12.60 38.96
N ASP A 232 14.27 13.48 39.01
CA ASP A 232 14.11 14.46 40.08
C ASP A 232 13.79 13.77 41.42
N GLN A 233 12.95 12.73 41.41
CA GLN A 233 12.69 11.91 42.59
C GLN A 233 13.95 11.20 43.08
N PHE A 234 14.73 10.62 42.17
CA PHE A 234 15.99 9.96 42.50
C PHE A 234 17.01 10.92 43.15
N GLU A 235 17.25 12.08 42.55
CA GLU A 235 18.18 13.07 43.10
C GLU A 235 17.65 13.65 44.43
N GLY A 236 16.34 13.90 44.54
CA GLY A 236 15.72 14.39 45.78
C GLY A 236 15.82 13.39 46.95
N GLU A 237 15.72 12.09 46.68
CA GLU A 237 15.92 11.04 47.70
C GLU A 237 17.37 10.94 48.16
N LEU A 238 18.34 11.16 47.26
CA LEU A 238 19.76 11.24 47.61
C LEU A 238 20.05 12.47 48.47
N GLU A 239 19.57 13.65 48.07
CA GLU A 239 19.79 14.91 48.78
C GLU A 239 19.23 14.88 50.20
N ARG A 240 18.04 14.29 50.41
CA ARG A 240 17.44 14.11 51.74
C ARG A 240 18.32 13.32 52.71
N HIS A 241 19.15 12.41 52.18
CA HIS A 241 20.07 11.59 52.97
C HIS A 241 21.51 12.16 52.94
N GLY A 242 21.70 13.37 52.42
CA GLY A 242 23.01 14.02 52.32
C GLY A 242 23.98 13.24 51.43
N LEU A 243 23.46 12.60 50.38
CA LEU A 243 24.20 11.85 49.37
C LEU A 243 24.10 12.55 48.02
N THR A 244 25.05 12.26 47.14
CA THR A 244 25.07 12.67 45.75
C THR A 244 25.25 11.45 44.85
N SER A 245 24.94 11.58 43.57
CA SER A 245 25.15 10.49 42.59
C SER A 245 26.61 10.03 42.48
N ASN A 246 27.58 10.81 42.97
CA ASN A 246 28.99 10.40 43.04
C ASN A 246 29.30 9.46 44.22
N ASP A 247 28.47 9.45 45.26
CA ASP A 247 28.66 8.62 46.46
C ASP A 247 28.22 7.16 46.22
N LEU A 248 27.47 6.93 45.15
CA LEU A 248 27.03 5.61 44.71
C LEU A 248 28.14 4.82 44.01
N LYS A 249 27.95 3.51 43.90
CA LYS A 249 28.88 2.61 43.20
C LYS A 249 29.10 3.08 41.75
N ASN A 250 30.37 3.19 41.35
CA ASN A 250 30.82 3.73 40.06
C ASN A 250 30.55 5.25 39.85
N GLY A 251 30.13 5.97 40.89
CA GLY A 251 29.91 7.41 40.91
C GLY A 251 29.06 7.92 39.74
N SER A 252 29.49 9.02 39.12
CA SER A 252 28.82 9.64 37.97
C SER A 252 28.64 8.75 36.72
N LYS A 253 29.37 7.63 36.62
CA LYS A 253 29.24 6.63 35.55
C LYS A 253 28.39 5.41 35.96
N GLY A 254 27.94 5.36 37.22
CA GLY A 254 27.09 4.32 37.76
C GLY A 254 25.61 4.55 37.46
N ILE A 255 24.75 4.15 38.39
CA ILE A 255 23.29 4.25 38.25
C ILE A 255 22.81 5.70 38.09
N GLY A 256 23.52 6.69 38.63
CA GLY A 256 23.20 8.10 38.40
C GLY A 256 23.28 8.51 36.91
N SER A 257 24.11 7.83 36.10
CA SER A 257 24.14 8.08 34.66
C SER A 257 22.87 7.64 33.94
N TYR A 258 22.16 6.63 34.48
CA TYR A 258 20.90 6.16 33.94
C TYR A 258 19.79 7.21 34.13
N PHE A 259 19.60 7.71 35.36
CA PHE A 259 18.62 8.76 35.63
C PHE A 259 18.96 10.05 34.87
N ARG A 260 20.24 10.42 34.76
CA ARG A 260 20.63 11.57 33.91
C ARG A 260 20.25 11.39 32.44
N LYS A 261 20.33 10.16 31.90
CA LYS A 261 19.88 9.87 30.52
C LYS A 261 18.37 10.00 30.38
N LEU A 262 17.60 9.55 31.37
CA LEU A 262 16.14 9.76 31.42
C LEU A 262 15.80 11.25 31.44
N TYR A 263 16.47 12.03 32.29
CA TYR A 263 16.29 13.47 32.37
C TYR A 263 16.56 14.18 31.03
N ASN A 264 17.61 13.74 30.33
CA ASN A 264 17.98 14.26 29.00
C ASN A 264 17.08 13.74 27.86
N GLY A 265 16.08 12.90 28.16
CA GLY A 265 15.12 12.37 27.19
C GLY A 265 15.60 11.18 26.37
N ASN A 266 16.70 10.53 26.76
CA ASN A 266 17.13 9.27 26.13
C ASN A 266 16.42 8.10 26.81
N LEU A 267 15.42 7.52 26.13
CA LEU A 267 14.63 6.38 26.60
C LEU A 267 14.98 5.06 25.89
N SER A 268 16.03 5.06 25.07
CA SER A 268 16.44 3.92 24.24
C SER A 268 16.69 2.66 25.08
N ASN A 269 16.55 1.49 24.47
CA ASN A 269 16.82 0.23 25.16
C ASN A 269 18.28 0.05 25.56
N GLU A 270 19.20 0.81 24.95
CA GLU A 270 20.64 0.77 25.26
C GLU A 270 20.98 1.31 26.65
N ILE A 271 20.09 2.07 27.27
CA ILE A 271 20.35 2.64 28.60
C ILE A 271 20.17 1.62 29.73
N ARG A 272 19.38 0.55 29.50
CA ARG A 272 19.23 -0.59 30.42
C ARG A 272 20.41 -1.53 30.24
N ASN A 273 21.52 -1.19 30.90
CA ASN A 273 22.77 -1.93 30.82
C ASN A 273 22.96 -2.87 32.03
N VAL A 274 24.08 -3.60 32.05
CA VAL A 274 24.44 -4.55 33.12
C VAL A 274 24.46 -3.89 34.51
N THR A 275 24.78 -2.60 34.60
CA THR A 275 24.75 -1.86 35.89
C THR A 275 23.33 -1.70 36.40
N VAL A 276 22.39 -1.37 35.51
CA VAL A 276 20.95 -1.22 35.86
C VAL A 276 20.37 -2.56 36.31
N GLU A 277 20.63 -3.66 35.58
CA GLU A 277 20.17 -5.00 35.98
C GLU A 277 20.69 -5.39 37.36
N LYS A 278 21.97 -5.19 37.62
CA LYS A 278 22.57 -5.50 38.93
C LYS A 278 21.96 -4.66 40.05
N CYS A 279 21.64 -3.40 39.81
CA CYS A 279 20.98 -2.53 40.78
C CYS A 279 19.51 -2.91 41.01
N LEU A 280 18.83 -3.51 40.03
CA LEU A 280 17.48 -4.08 40.18
C LEU A 280 17.49 -5.40 40.95
N GLU A 281 18.53 -6.22 40.80
CA GLU A 281 18.65 -7.53 41.45
C GLU A 281 18.96 -7.45 42.95
N SER A 282 19.76 -6.46 43.38
CA SER A 282 20.23 -6.39 44.77
C SER A 282 20.65 -5.00 45.20
N GLU A 283 20.26 -4.64 46.43
CA GLU A 283 20.60 -3.41 47.14
C GLU A 283 22.11 -3.23 47.32
N ASP A 284 22.85 -4.33 47.53
CA ASP A 284 24.32 -4.34 47.70
C ASP A 284 25.07 -3.79 46.46
N ASN A 285 24.40 -3.73 45.30
CA ASN A 285 24.99 -3.20 44.08
C ASN A 285 24.92 -1.67 43.97
N TRP A 286 24.22 -0.99 44.89
CA TRP A 286 24.14 0.47 44.91
C TRP A 286 25.33 1.15 45.60
N ALA A 287 25.99 0.44 46.51
CA ALA A 287 27.13 0.95 47.27
C ALA A 287 28.44 0.23 46.93
N ALA A 288 29.57 0.95 46.99
CA ALA A 288 30.89 0.32 46.96
C ALA A 288 31.19 -0.32 48.32
N LYS A 289 31.65 -1.58 48.35
CA LYS A 289 31.99 -2.30 49.60
C LYS A 289 33.03 -1.59 50.49
N SER A 290 33.82 -0.69 49.91
CA SER A 290 34.80 0.15 50.59
C SER A 290 34.24 1.47 51.12
N SER A 291 32.95 1.76 50.90
CA SER A 291 32.31 3.01 51.32
C SER A 291 32.00 2.98 52.81
N SER A 292 32.30 4.07 53.51
CA SER A 292 31.94 4.25 54.92
C SER A 292 30.43 4.34 55.16
N ARG A 293 29.64 4.60 54.10
CA ARG A 293 28.17 4.68 54.14
C ARG A 293 27.48 3.49 53.48
N PHE A 294 28.16 2.34 53.41
CA PHE A 294 27.64 1.14 52.73
C PHE A 294 26.27 0.71 53.28
N SER A 295 26.10 0.65 54.61
CA SER A 295 24.84 0.27 55.26
C SER A 295 23.70 1.24 54.93
N ASP A 296 24.00 2.54 54.94
CA ASP A 296 23.00 3.60 54.80
C ASP A 296 22.49 3.65 53.36
N ILE A 297 23.39 3.53 52.37
CA ILE A 297 23.04 3.48 50.95
C ILE A 297 22.27 2.20 50.62
N THR A 298 22.65 1.06 51.21
CA THR A 298 21.97 -0.22 50.98
C THR A 298 20.55 -0.17 51.54
N SER A 299 20.37 0.37 52.76
CA SER A 299 19.03 0.57 53.34
C SER A 299 18.17 1.54 52.53
N LEU A 300 18.76 2.63 52.01
CA LEU A 300 18.06 3.59 51.16
C LEU A 300 17.67 2.97 49.80
N ALA A 301 18.55 2.14 49.24
CA ALA A 301 18.27 1.40 48.02
C ALA A 301 17.08 0.45 48.20
N ALA A 302 17.04 -0.28 49.32
CA ALA A 302 15.94 -1.16 49.70
C ALA A 302 14.60 -0.42 49.77
N SER A 303 14.59 0.71 50.48
CA SER A 303 13.36 1.39 50.86
C SER A 303 12.79 2.29 49.77
N SER A 304 13.66 2.87 48.91
CA SER A 304 13.27 3.97 48.03
C SER A 304 13.86 3.83 46.61
N LEU A 305 15.17 3.61 46.46
CA LEU A 305 15.81 3.73 45.14
C LEU A 305 15.50 2.55 44.19
N ILE A 306 15.38 1.32 44.70
CA ILE A 306 14.97 0.16 43.89
C ILE A 306 13.51 0.30 43.42
N PRO A 307 12.54 0.62 44.28
CA PRO A 307 11.18 0.92 43.82
C PRO A 307 11.14 2.00 42.72
N VAL A 308 11.85 3.11 42.92
CA VAL A 308 11.95 4.19 41.92
C VAL A 308 12.55 3.70 40.61
N LEU A 309 13.59 2.85 40.67
CA LEU A 309 14.21 2.28 39.47
C LEU A 309 13.29 1.28 38.75
N GLN A 310 12.51 0.50 39.48
CA GLN A 310 11.53 -0.44 38.93
C GLN A 310 10.40 0.29 38.20
N ASP A 311 9.80 1.30 38.84
CA ASP A 311 8.75 2.13 38.27
C ASP A 311 9.25 2.90 37.04
N ALA A 312 10.48 3.43 37.12
CA ALA A 312 11.13 4.10 36.01
C ALA A 312 11.33 3.16 34.82
N GLU A 313 11.77 1.91 35.02
CA GLU A 313 11.95 0.95 33.92
C GLU A 313 10.63 0.50 33.29
N GLU A 314 9.58 0.29 34.09
CA GLU A 314 8.26 -0.07 33.55
C GLU A 314 7.71 1.05 32.66
N LEU A 315 7.77 2.29 33.12
CA LEU A 315 7.28 3.44 32.37
C LEU A 315 8.22 3.84 31.23
N ARG A 316 9.53 3.67 31.36
CA ARG A 316 10.49 3.91 30.28
C ARG A 316 10.13 3.09 29.05
N ALA A 317 9.83 1.80 29.20
CA ALA A 317 9.51 0.95 28.06
C ALA A 317 8.26 1.45 27.29
N LYS A 318 7.22 1.85 28.03
CA LYS A 318 5.98 2.43 27.46
C LYS A 318 6.25 3.79 26.81
N ASN A 319 6.93 4.69 27.52
CA ASN A 319 7.23 6.04 27.05
C ASN A 319 8.21 6.07 25.87
N ASN A 320 9.16 5.13 25.82
CA ASN A 320 10.04 4.97 24.66
C ASN A 320 9.24 4.65 23.39
N LEU A 321 8.24 3.76 23.47
CA LEU A 321 7.37 3.47 22.32
C LEU A 321 6.58 4.70 21.90
N ILE A 322 6.02 5.46 22.84
CA ILE A 322 5.25 6.69 22.56
C ILE A 322 6.14 7.74 21.90
N VAL A 323 7.28 8.08 22.52
CA VAL A 323 8.21 9.10 22.01
C VAL A 323 8.73 8.74 20.62
N ASN A 324 9.10 7.47 20.39
CA ASN A 324 9.55 7.01 19.07
C ASN A 324 8.42 7.07 18.03
N SER A 325 7.21 6.64 18.40
CA SER A 325 6.05 6.68 17.50
C SER A 325 5.69 8.12 17.13
N CYS A 326 5.70 9.05 18.09
CA CYS A 326 5.50 10.48 17.84
C CYS A 326 6.59 11.04 16.92
N SER A 327 7.86 10.73 17.19
CA SER A 327 9.00 11.20 16.38
C SER A 327 8.90 10.72 14.93
N LEU A 328 8.68 9.43 14.72
CA LEU A 328 8.53 8.85 13.38
C LEU A 328 7.29 9.41 12.67
N SER A 329 6.18 9.57 13.39
CA SER A 329 4.96 10.15 12.82
C SER A 329 5.20 11.58 12.34
N LEU A 330 5.82 12.42 13.17
CA LEU A 330 6.14 13.81 12.82
C LEU A 330 7.07 13.89 11.61
N GLN A 331 8.06 13.00 11.54
CA GLN A 331 9.01 12.90 10.42
C GLN A 331 8.29 12.57 9.09
N HIS A 332 7.41 11.57 9.10
CA HIS A 332 6.74 11.12 7.88
C HIS A 332 5.50 11.95 7.51
N LEU A 333 5.01 12.81 8.41
CA LEU A 333 3.79 13.60 8.19
C LEU A 333 3.94 14.63 7.07
N ASN A 334 5.13 15.25 6.92
CA ASN A 334 5.36 16.20 5.83
C ASN A 334 5.39 15.50 4.47
N LYS A 335 5.93 14.27 4.41
CA LYS A 335 5.88 13.42 3.21
C LYS A 335 4.45 13.08 2.82
N LEU A 336 3.60 12.76 3.80
CA LEU A 336 2.19 12.47 3.55
C LEU A 336 1.44 13.68 2.98
N GLN A 337 1.71 14.87 3.51
CA GLN A 337 1.12 16.12 3.00
C GLN A 337 1.61 16.42 1.57
N LEU A 338 2.91 16.27 1.30
CA LEU A 338 3.46 16.41 -0.04
C LEU A 338 2.80 15.43 -1.02
N LEU A 339 2.65 14.16 -0.63
CA LEU A 339 2.01 13.14 -1.44
C LEU A 339 0.54 13.46 -1.72
N ALA A 340 -0.18 13.99 -0.73
CA ALA A 340 -1.56 14.44 -0.90
C ALA A 340 -1.69 15.65 -1.82
N SER A 341 -0.76 16.61 -1.76
CA SER A 341 -0.73 17.75 -2.69
C SER A 341 -0.46 17.30 -4.13
N ILE A 342 0.42 16.32 -4.33
CA ILE A 342 0.65 15.72 -5.66
C ILE A 342 -0.62 15.01 -6.16
N ASP A 343 -1.29 14.20 -5.33
CA ASP A 343 -2.56 13.54 -5.69
C ASP A 343 -3.66 14.56 -6.06
N GLU A 344 -3.75 15.68 -5.32
CA GLU A 344 -4.72 16.75 -5.61
C GLU A 344 -4.44 17.42 -6.97
N GLU A 345 -3.19 17.77 -7.26
CA GLU A 345 -2.81 18.37 -8.53
C GLU A 345 -3.05 17.41 -9.72
N VAL A 346 -2.68 16.13 -9.56
CA VAL A 346 -2.97 15.08 -10.55
C VAL A 346 -4.46 14.99 -10.82
N ARG A 347 -5.31 15.02 -9.78
CA ARG A 347 -6.77 14.99 -9.93
C ARG A 347 -7.32 16.26 -10.58
N SER A 348 -6.76 17.42 -10.27
CA SER A 348 -7.14 18.69 -10.89
C SER A 348 -6.90 18.67 -12.41
N ILE A 349 -5.70 18.25 -12.83
CA ILE A 349 -5.35 18.14 -14.26
C ILE A 349 -6.21 17.10 -14.96
N ASN A 350 -6.45 15.95 -14.31
CA ASN A 350 -7.35 14.94 -14.86
C ASN A 350 -8.76 15.50 -15.10
N LYS A 351 -9.29 16.28 -14.15
CA LYS A 351 -10.60 16.94 -14.28
C LYS A 351 -10.63 17.96 -15.41
N GLU A 352 -9.58 18.77 -15.56
CA GLU A 352 -9.46 19.74 -16.66
C GLU A 352 -9.41 19.06 -18.04
N LYS A 353 -8.71 17.94 -18.13
CA LYS A 353 -8.61 17.12 -19.36
C LYS A 353 -9.84 16.24 -19.62
N ASN A 354 -10.86 16.25 -18.75
CA ASN A 354 -11.97 15.29 -18.75
C ASN A 354 -11.48 13.83 -18.82
N SER A 355 -10.46 13.53 -18.03
CA SER A 355 -9.81 12.23 -17.98
C SER A 355 -9.91 11.59 -16.60
N PHE A 356 -9.92 10.26 -16.56
CA PHE A 356 -9.90 9.49 -15.32
C PHE A 356 -8.67 8.59 -15.27
N LEU A 357 -8.09 8.48 -14.08
CA LEU A 357 -7.03 7.53 -13.78
C LEU A 357 -7.58 6.10 -13.78
N LEU A 358 -6.86 5.19 -14.43
CA LEU A 358 -7.19 3.76 -14.39
C LEU A 358 -7.25 3.21 -12.96
N SER A 359 -6.37 3.68 -12.06
CA SER A 359 -6.37 3.27 -10.65
C SER A 359 -7.68 3.61 -9.92
N ASP A 360 -8.34 4.71 -10.29
CA ASP A 360 -9.63 5.11 -9.71
C ASP A 360 -10.81 4.36 -10.36
N THR A 361 -10.64 3.81 -11.57
CA THR A 361 -11.72 3.06 -12.24
C THR A 361 -12.13 1.81 -11.47
N ASN A 362 -11.18 1.10 -10.86
CA ASN A 362 -11.48 -0.07 -10.02
C ASN A 362 -12.34 0.29 -8.81
N ALA A 363 -12.04 1.41 -8.15
CA ALA A 363 -12.83 1.92 -7.03
C ALA A 363 -14.23 2.36 -7.49
N LEU A 364 -14.32 3.01 -8.66
CA LEU A 364 -15.59 3.46 -9.23
C LEU A 364 -16.48 2.28 -9.61
N LEU A 365 -15.93 1.25 -10.27
CA LEU A 365 -16.63 0.00 -10.57
C LEU A 365 -17.07 -0.73 -9.31
N HIS A 366 -16.21 -0.83 -8.30
CA HIS A 366 -16.57 -1.45 -7.03
C HIS A 366 -17.73 -0.72 -6.35
N ASN A 367 -17.76 0.62 -6.41
CA ASN A 367 -18.87 1.40 -5.87
C ASN A 367 -20.16 1.23 -6.68
N LEU A 368 -20.08 1.24 -8.02
CA LEU A 368 -21.23 0.99 -8.89
C LEU A 368 -21.82 -0.42 -8.70
N ILE A 369 -20.98 -1.46 -8.57
CA ILE A 369 -21.41 -2.85 -8.34
C ILE A 369 -21.98 -3.06 -6.92
N LYS A 370 -21.60 -2.19 -5.96
CA LYS A 370 -22.14 -2.24 -4.60
C LYS A 370 -23.53 -1.61 -4.50
N GLU A 371 -23.79 -0.58 -5.31
CA GLU A 371 -25.06 0.16 -5.28
C GLU A 371 -26.09 -0.40 -6.26
N ASP A 372 -25.67 -0.89 -7.43
CA ASP A 372 -26.52 -1.54 -8.42
C ASP A 372 -26.25 -3.05 -8.53
N ASP A 373 -27.31 -3.81 -8.82
CA ASP A 373 -27.25 -5.25 -9.07
C ASP A 373 -26.19 -5.55 -10.15
N SER A 374 -25.21 -6.40 -9.84
CA SER A 374 -24.10 -6.76 -10.75
C SER A 374 -24.55 -7.10 -12.19
N SER A 375 -25.78 -7.56 -12.34
CA SER A 375 -26.50 -7.78 -13.61
C SER A 375 -26.52 -6.54 -14.53
N PHE A 376 -26.69 -5.33 -13.99
CA PHE A 376 -26.70 -4.08 -14.77
C PHE A 376 -25.37 -3.87 -15.50
N VAL A 377 -24.25 -4.05 -14.81
CA VAL A 377 -22.91 -3.91 -15.42
C VAL A 377 -22.73 -4.94 -16.54
N PHE A 378 -23.13 -6.20 -16.33
CA PHE A 378 -23.02 -7.26 -17.34
C PHE A 378 -23.96 -7.12 -18.53
N GLU A 379 -25.18 -6.61 -18.33
CA GLU A 379 -26.13 -6.32 -19.41
C GLU A 379 -25.58 -5.23 -20.34
N LYS A 380 -24.94 -4.20 -19.77
CA LYS A 380 -24.35 -3.07 -20.49
C LYS A 380 -22.98 -3.35 -21.11
N ILE A 381 -22.32 -4.43 -20.68
CA ILE A 381 -21.12 -4.96 -21.32
C ILE A 381 -21.44 -5.65 -22.66
N GLY A 382 -22.65 -6.20 -22.80
CA GLY A 382 -23.06 -7.04 -23.94
C GLY A 382 -23.69 -6.29 -25.12
N THR A 383 -24.10 -5.03 -24.93
CA THR A 383 -24.59 -4.11 -25.98
C THR A 383 -23.47 -3.24 -26.53
#